data_AF-A0A3N5UYP9-F1
#
_entry.id   AF-A0A3N5UYP9-F1
#
_cell.length_a   1.000
_cell.length_b   1.000
_cell.length_c   1.000
_cell.angle_alpha   90.00
_cell.angle_beta   90.00
_cell.angle_gamma   90.00
#
_symmetry.space_group_name_H-M   'P 1'
#
loop_
_entity.id
_entity.type
_entity.pdbx_description
1 polymer ?
#
loop_
_entity_poly.entity_id
_entity_poly.type
_entity_poly.pdbx_seq_one_letter_code
_entity_poly.pdbx_strand_id
1 'polypeptide(L)'
;MNASDFFSPEEKEKISESIRKAESETSGEIAIMVLDSSDSYSEAETFGAFVLSGLFSLMLELIISYLIGSEPGWGHGGSGFPYGFLADAAKSASIWTYIPMVFVFYFAFKFLLSKAPEIKILFMSGRRIEETVRERAVMAFYEKGLYKTRDETGILIFISLLEHKVWILGDRGINAKIAPDFWEKIAAELSAGIGKKEYGKAACQAITKCGEELS
;
A
#
# COMPACT_ATOMS: atom_id res chain seq x y z
N MET A 1 6.10 -10.91 2.23
CA MET A 1 5.32 -12.09 2.67
C MET A 1 4.26 -12.30 1.61
N ASN A 2 4.11 -13.52 1.09
CA ASN A 2 3.14 -13.78 0.04
C ASN A 2 1.79 -14.20 0.62
N ALA A 3 0.70 -13.89 -0.07
CA ALA A 3 -0.66 -14.19 0.34
C ALA A 3 -0.89 -15.70 0.51
N SER A 4 -0.19 -16.52 -0.28
CA SER A 4 -0.22 -17.98 -0.18
C SER A 4 0.24 -18.50 1.19
N ASP A 5 1.16 -17.78 1.82
CA ASP A 5 1.87 -18.17 3.04
C ASP A 5 1.39 -17.35 4.25
N PHE A 6 0.42 -16.45 4.04
CA PHE A 6 -0.09 -15.57 5.08
C PHE A 6 -0.73 -16.32 6.24
N PHE A 7 -1.51 -17.35 5.91
CA PHE A 7 -2.07 -18.28 6.89
C PHE A 7 -1.33 -19.61 6.83
N SER A 8 -0.95 -20.14 7.99
CA SER A 8 -0.47 -21.50 8.10
C SER A 8 -1.56 -22.51 7.70
N PRO A 9 -1.19 -23.75 7.30
CA PRO A 9 -2.17 -24.78 6.97
C PRO A 9 -3.20 -25.03 8.10
N GLU A 10 -2.74 -25.02 9.36
CA GLU A 10 -3.61 -25.17 10.53
C GLU A 10 -4.58 -24.00 10.70
N GLU A 11 -4.14 -22.77 10.43
CA GLU A 11 -5.01 -21.60 10.48
C GLU A 11 -6.04 -21.60 9.36
N LYS A 12 -5.66 -22.02 8.15
CA LYS A 12 -6.60 -22.17 7.02
C LYS A 12 -7.72 -23.14 7.36
N GLU A 13 -7.41 -24.27 8.01
CA GLU A 13 -8.42 -25.22 8.45
C GLU A 13 -9.35 -24.61 9.50
N LYS A 14 -8.80 -23.96 10.53
CA LYS A 14 -9.60 -23.30 11.57
C LYS A 14 -10.50 -22.19 11.02
N ILE A 15 -10.00 -21.41 10.06
CA ILE A 15 -10.78 -20.38 9.36
C ILE A 15 -11.92 -21.02 8.58
N SER A 16 -11.64 -22.09 7.82
CA SER A 16 -12.64 -22.85 7.06
C SER A 16 -13.72 -23.44 7.97
N GLU A 17 -13.34 -24.01 9.11
CA GLU A 17 -14.28 -24.49 10.14
C GLU A 17 -15.15 -23.37 10.71
N SER A 18 -14.54 -22.20 10.98
CA SER A 18 -15.25 -21.03 11.50
C SER A 18 -16.26 -20.49 10.49
N ILE A 19 -15.89 -20.44 9.20
CA ILE A 19 -16.78 -20.06 8.10
C ILE A 19 -17.95 -21.04 8.03
N ARG A 20 -17.67 -22.35 7.95
CA ARG A 20 -18.73 -23.38 7.89
C ARG A 20 -19.70 -23.30 9.06
N LYS A 21 -19.19 -23.03 10.26
CA LYS A 21 -20.04 -22.87 11.45
C LYS A 21 -20.96 -21.66 11.30
N ALA A 22 -20.41 -20.49 10.96
CA ALA A 22 -21.19 -19.27 10.77
C ALA A 22 -22.22 -19.39 9.64
N GLU A 23 -21.86 -20.03 8.51
CA GLU A 23 -22.77 -20.28 7.39
C GLU A 23 -23.84 -21.35 7.70
N SER A 24 -23.60 -22.23 8.68
CA SER A 24 -24.62 -23.22 9.11
C SER A 24 -25.69 -22.62 10.02
N GLU A 25 -25.34 -21.56 10.75
CA GLU A 25 -26.23 -20.84 11.68
C GLU A 25 -26.95 -19.66 11.00
N THR A 26 -26.52 -19.28 9.80
CA THR A 26 -27.02 -18.10 9.08
C THR A 26 -27.35 -18.43 7.62
N SER A 27 -28.03 -17.53 6.93
CA SER A 27 -28.23 -17.62 5.45
C SER A 27 -27.11 -16.92 4.67
N GLY A 28 -26.05 -16.48 5.34
CA GLY A 28 -24.94 -15.74 4.74
C GLY A 28 -23.89 -16.63 4.10
N GLU A 29 -23.25 -16.12 3.05
CA GLU A 29 -22.03 -16.69 2.49
C GLU A 29 -20.86 -15.80 2.89
N ILE A 30 -19.85 -16.36 3.55
CA ILE A 30 -18.70 -15.62 4.07
C ILE A 30 -17.44 -16.05 3.35
N ALA A 31 -16.81 -15.12 2.64
CA ALA A 31 -15.53 -15.35 1.99
C ALA A 31 -14.44 -14.49 2.63
N ILE A 32 -13.24 -15.07 2.75
CA ILE A 32 -12.02 -14.32 3.08
C ILE A 32 -11.06 -14.37 1.89
N MET A 33 -10.53 -13.21 1.53
CA MET A 33 -9.57 -13.08 0.43
C MET A 33 -8.37 -12.26 0.89
N VAL A 34 -7.18 -12.83 0.69
CA VAL A 34 -5.90 -12.19 1.00
C VAL A 34 -5.17 -11.97 -0.32
N LEU A 35 -4.72 -10.73 -0.56
CA LEU A 35 -3.90 -10.37 -1.70
C LEU A 35 -2.59 -9.75 -1.24
N ASP A 36 -1.53 -9.98 -2.02
CA ASP A 36 -0.22 -9.37 -1.79
C ASP A 36 -0.28 -7.84 -1.90
N SER A 37 -0.99 -7.34 -2.90
CA SER A 37 -1.20 -5.92 -3.14
C SER A 37 -2.51 -5.72 -3.89
N SER A 38 -3.13 -4.56 -3.71
CA SER A 38 -4.36 -4.21 -4.43
C SER A 38 -4.09 -3.69 -5.84
N ASP A 39 -2.90 -3.13 -6.08
CA ASP A 39 -2.40 -2.68 -7.37
C ASP A 39 -0.86 -2.78 -7.43
N SER A 40 -0.33 -2.77 -8.64
CA SER A 40 1.11 -2.69 -8.97
C SER A 40 1.75 -1.34 -8.63
N TYR A 41 0.94 -0.28 -8.49
CA TYR A 41 1.36 1.12 -8.25
C TYR A 41 2.45 1.60 -9.21
N SER A 42 2.29 1.27 -10.49
CA SER A 42 3.28 1.59 -11.54
C SER A 42 3.50 3.10 -11.72
N GLU A 43 2.47 3.91 -11.48
CA GLU A 43 2.54 5.37 -11.55
C GLU A 43 3.45 5.94 -10.45
N ALA A 44 3.35 5.40 -9.24
CA ALA A 44 4.20 5.78 -8.11
C ALA A 44 5.66 5.44 -8.37
N GLU A 45 5.91 4.31 -9.05
CA GLU A 45 7.26 3.90 -9.46
C GLU A 45 7.86 4.90 -10.46
N THR A 46 7.12 5.26 -11.51
CA THR A 46 7.61 6.22 -12.52
C THR A 46 7.80 7.60 -11.93
N PHE A 47 6.84 8.10 -11.15
CA PHE A 47 6.92 9.42 -10.55
C PHE A 47 8.03 9.48 -9.49
N GLY A 48 8.11 8.49 -8.60
CA GLY A 48 9.16 8.39 -7.59
C GLY A 48 10.56 8.28 -8.21
N ALA A 49 10.72 7.46 -9.25
CA ALA A 49 12.00 7.34 -9.96
C ALA A 49 12.42 8.67 -10.60
N PHE A 50 11.47 9.43 -11.18
CA PHE A 50 11.74 10.74 -11.78
C PHE A 50 12.13 11.79 -10.73
N VAL A 51 11.43 11.84 -9.60
CA VAL A 51 11.75 12.77 -8.50
C VAL A 51 13.11 12.44 -7.89
N LEU A 52 13.36 11.17 -7.58
CA LEU A 52 14.63 10.72 -7.00
C LEU A 52 15.80 10.93 -7.96
N SER A 53 15.63 10.64 -9.26
CA SER A 53 16.70 10.86 -10.23
C SER A 53 17.01 12.34 -10.41
N GLY A 54 16.01 13.22 -10.41
CA GLY A 54 16.19 14.67 -10.45
C GLY A 54 16.98 15.17 -9.24
N LEU A 55 16.54 14.82 -8.03
CA LEU A 55 17.21 15.22 -6.79
C LEU A 55 18.62 14.66 -6.69
N PHE A 56 18.83 13.39 -7.04
CA PHE A 56 20.14 12.75 -6.97
C PHE A 56 21.11 13.33 -8.01
N SER A 57 20.64 13.58 -9.24
CA SER A 57 21.46 14.22 -10.28
C SER A 57 21.87 15.62 -9.85
N LEU A 58 20.94 16.39 -9.27
CA LEU A 58 21.23 17.72 -8.74
C LEU A 58 22.26 17.66 -7.61
N MET A 59 22.09 16.76 -6.64
CA MET A 59 23.03 16.58 -5.54
C MET A 59 24.42 16.19 -6.03
N LEU A 60 24.50 15.28 -7.00
CA LEU A 60 25.78 14.84 -7.54
C LEU A 60 26.45 15.95 -8.36
N GLU A 61 25.71 16.77 -9.10
CA GLU A 61 26.24 17.95 -9.78
C GLU A 61 26.83 18.97 -8.77
N LEU A 62 26.14 19.22 -7.65
CA LEU A 62 26.64 20.10 -6.59
C LEU A 62 27.93 19.53 -5.95
N ILE A 63 27.99 18.22 -5.74
CA ILE A 63 29.19 17.55 -5.20
C ILE A 63 30.34 17.64 -6.21
N ILE A 64 30.09 17.39 -7.49
CA ILE A 64 31.09 17.52 -8.55
C ILE A 64 31.62 18.95 -8.62
N SER A 65 30.72 19.94 -8.59
CA SER A 65 31.09 21.36 -8.56
C SER A 65 31.94 21.71 -7.33
N TYR A 66 31.59 21.18 -6.16
CA TYR A 66 32.39 21.33 -4.94
C TYR A 66 33.78 20.70 -5.03
N LEU A 67 33.91 19.52 -5.64
CA LEU A 67 35.17 18.79 -5.74
C LEU A 67 36.10 19.32 -6.84
N ILE A 68 35.54 19.76 -7.97
CA ILE A 68 36.28 20.27 -9.13
C ILE A 68 36.53 21.78 -9.00
N GLY A 69 35.69 22.49 -8.25
CA GLY A 69 35.85 23.91 -7.94
C GLY A 69 37.19 24.16 -7.25
N SER A 70 38.17 24.61 -8.02
CA SER A 70 39.56 24.83 -7.60
C SER A 70 39.79 26.13 -6.81
N GLU A 71 38.73 26.90 -6.54
CA GLU A 71 38.81 28.18 -5.83
C GLU A 71 38.08 28.02 -4.49
N PRO A 72 38.79 27.73 -3.38
CA PRO A 72 38.17 27.81 -2.07
C PRO A 72 37.77 29.27 -1.86
N GLY A 73 36.47 29.53 -1.73
CA GLY A 73 35.82 30.86 -1.69
C GLY A 73 36.20 31.76 -0.51
N TRP A 74 37.49 31.87 -0.17
CA TRP A 74 38.06 32.80 0.79
C TRP A 74 38.16 34.24 0.23
N GLY A 75 37.42 34.55 -0.84
CA GLY A 75 37.47 35.85 -1.53
C GLY A 75 36.24 36.74 -1.34
N HIS A 76 35.16 36.27 -0.70
CA HIS A 76 33.95 37.09 -0.48
C HIS A 76 33.69 37.26 1.01
N GLY A 77 33.89 38.48 1.49
CA GLY A 77 33.86 38.85 2.90
C GLY A 77 32.66 38.30 3.68
N GLY A 78 32.97 37.50 4.70
CA GLY A 78 32.33 37.54 6.01
C GLY A 78 30.91 36.98 6.20
N SER A 79 30.10 36.69 5.17
CA SER A 79 28.73 36.17 5.43
C SER A 79 28.11 35.26 4.34
N GLY A 80 28.82 34.93 3.26
CA GLY A 80 28.22 34.36 2.03
C GLY A 80 28.31 32.85 1.80
N PHE A 81 28.59 32.04 2.82
CA PHE A 81 28.96 30.63 2.66
C PHE A 81 27.92 29.71 1.95
N PRO A 82 26.60 30.02 1.87
CA PRO A 82 25.68 29.29 0.98
C PRO A 82 25.50 29.91 -0.42
N TYR A 83 25.44 31.25 -0.52
CA TYR A 83 24.99 31.92 -1.75
C TYR A 83 26.04 31.89 -2.88
N GLY A 84 27.32 32.12 -2.56
CA GLY A 84 28.38 32.10 -3.57
C GLY A 84 28.57 30.72 -4.19
N PHE A 85 28.60 29.69 -3.33
CA PHE A 85 28.69 28.29 -3.77
C PHE A 85 27.49 27.86 -4.62
N LEU A 86 26.26 28.15 -4.19
CA LEU A 86 25.06 27.79 -4.96
C LEU A 86 25.01 28.53 -6.31
N ALA A 87 25.43 29.79 -6.37
CA ALA A 87 25.46 30.57 -7.61
C ALA A 87 26.51 30.05 -8.60
N ASP A 88 27.68 29.65 -8.14
CA ASP A 88 28.73 29.08 -9.00
C ASP A 88 28.42 27.64 -9.41
N ALA A 89 27.87 26.84 -8.50
CA ALA A 89 27.38 25.51 -8.81
C ALA A 89 26.25 25.54 -9.85
N ALA A 90 25.31 26.50 -9.74
CA ALA A 90 24.25 26.72 -10.72
C ALA A 90 24.77 27.16 -12.11
N LYS A 91 25.90 27.89 -12.17
CA LYS A 91 26.53 28.23 -13.45
C LYS A 91 27.27 27.04 -14.07
N SER A 92 27.86 26.18 -13.25
CA SER A 92 28.53 24.95 -13.71
C SER A 92 27.55 23.85 -14.09
N ALA A 93 26.35 23.85 -13.50
CA ALA A 93 25.28 22.91 -13.79
C ALA A 93 24.73 23.15 -15.20
N SER A 94 25.32 22.45 -16.17
CA SER A 94 24.87 22.53 -17.56
C SER A 94 23.59 21.71 -17.72
N ILE A 95 22.58 22.29 -18.36
CA ILE A 95 21.37 21.56 -18.76
C ILE A 95 21.74 20.30 -19.56
N TRP A 96 22.83 20.37 -20.33
CA TRP A 96 23.35 19.28 -21.14
C TRP A 96 24.00 18.14 -20.35
N THR A 97 24.51 18.38 -19.14
CA THR A 97 25.05 17.32 -18.26
C THR A 97 23.94 16.74 -17.38
N TYR A 98 23.08 17.61 -16.85
CA TYR A 98 21.99 17.23 -15.97
C TYR A 98 20.95 16.32 -16.64
N ILE A 99 20.46 16.65 -17.84
CA ILE A 99 19.40 15.86 -18.50
C ILE A 99 19.82 14.40 -18.76
N PRO A 100 21.00 14.11 -19.36
CA PRO A 100 21.46 12.74 -19.53
C PRO A 100 21.63 11.99 -18.21
N MET A 101 22.09 12.68 -17.17
CA MET A 101 22.32 12.11 -15.85
C MET A 101 21.00 11.71 -15.18
N VAL A 102 19.97 12.56 -15.26
CA VAL A 102 18.60 12.25 -14.83
C VAL A 102 18.08 11.02 -15.57
N PHE A 103 18.33 10.92 -16.88
CA PHE A 103 17.90 9.78 -17.68
C PHE A 103 18.56 8.47 -17.22
N VAL A 104 19.89 8.48 -17.02
CA VAL A 104 20.64 7.30 -16.51
C VAL A 104 20.14 6.90 -15.13
N PHE A 105 20.04 7.85 -14.20
CA PHE A 105 19.58 7.55 -12.85
C PHE A 105 18.09 7.18 -12.80
N TYR A 106 17.27 7.68 -13.71
CA TYR A 106 15.86 7.29 -13.80
C TYR A 106 15.73 5.77 -14.00
N PHE A 107 16.47 5.17 -14.94
CA PHE A 107 16.44 3.71 -15.13
C PHE A 107 17.00 2.96 -13.92
N ALA A 108 18.05 3.48 -13.29
CA ALA A 108 18.63 2.87 -12.08
C ALA A 108 17.65 2.88 -10.90
N PHE A 109 17.03 4.03 -10.61
CA PHE A 109 16.04 4.16 -9.54
C PHE A 109 14.75 3.42 -9.85
N LYS A 110 14.29 3.42 -11.11
CA LYS A 110 13.14 2.61 -11.53
C LYS A 110 13.39 1.13 -11.27
N PHE A 111 14.57 0.62 -11.65
CA PHE A 111 14.95 -0.76 -11.37
C PHE A 111 15.07 -1.06 -9.87
N LEU A 112 15.50 -0.09 -9.07
CA LEU A 112 15.59 -0.24 -7.62
C LEU A 112 14.21 -0.25 -6.96
N LEU A 113 13.33 0.69 -7.33
CA LEU A 113 11.97 0.80 -6.81
C LEU A 113 11.08 -0.37 -7.24
N SER A 114 11.29 -0.94 -8.44
CA SER A 114 10.55 -2.12 -8.88
C SER A 114 10.81 -3.36 -8.01
N LYS A 115 11.99 -3.44 -7.37
CA LYS A 115 12.35 -4.52 -6.42
C LYS A 115 11.85 -4.30 -5.00
N ALA A 116 11.52 -3.07 -4.63
CA ALA A 116 11.14 -2.68 -3.28
C ALA A 116 9.72 -2.07 -3.26
N PRO A 117 8.67 -2.91 -3.37
CA PRO A 117 7.28 -2.44 -3.44
C PRO A 117 6.84 -1.63 -2.22
N GLU A 118 7.41 -1.89 -1.04
CA GLU A 118 7.11 -1.15 0.20
C GLU A 118 7.44 0.34 0.09
N ILE A 119 8.51 0.70 -0.64
CA ILE A 119 8.94 2.10 -0.80
C ILE A 119 7.95 2.86 -1.70
N LYS A 120 7.25 2.16 -2.60
CA LYS A 120 6.29 2.78 -3.54
C LYS A 120 5.13 3.46 -2.80
N ILE A 121 4.72 2.91 -1.65
CA ILE A 121 3.62 3.44 -0.82
C ILE A 121 3.94 4.84 -0.29
N LEU A 122 5.22 5.15 -0.04
CA LEU A 122 5.64 6.46 0.48
C LEU A 122 5.36 7.62 -0.50
N PHE A 123 5.38 7.33 -1.80
CA PHE A 123 5.12 8.32 -2.85
C PHE A 123 3.62 8.51 -3.13
N MET A 124 2.75 7.74 -2.47
CA MET A 124 1.30 7.77 -2.67
C MET A 124 0.57 8.41 -1.50
N SER A 125 -0.55 9.07 -1.80
CA SER A 125 -1.42 9.59 -0.75
C SER A 125 -2.24 8.46 -0.11
N GLY A 126 -2.47 8.55 1.21
CA GLY A 126 -3.28 7.57 1.94
C GLY A 126 -4.70 7.41 1.38
N ARG A 127 -5.31 8.49 0.85
CA ARG A 127 -6.63 8.45 0.20
C ARG A 127 -6.62 7.61 -1.07
N ARG A 128 -5.59 7.77 -1.90
CA ARG A 128 -5.47 7.01 -3.15
C ARG A 128 -5.30 5.51 -2.87
N ILE A 129 -4.50 5.16 -1.86
CA ILE A 129 -4.34 3.77 -1.42
C ILE A 129 -5.69 3.20 -0.98
N GLU A 130 -6.44 3.95 -0.17
CA GLU A 130 -7.76 3.53 0.31
C GLU A 130 -8.77 3.33 -0.82
N GLU A 131 -8.81 4.23 -1.80
CA GLU A 131 -9.63 4.09 -3.00
C GLU A 131 -9.27 2.83 -3.78
N THR A 132 -7.98 2.61 -4.05
CA THR A 132 -7.49 1.43 -4.79
C THR A 132 -7.83 0.12 -4.06
N VAL A 133 -7.60 0.06 -2.74
CA VAL A 133 -7.96 -1.11 -1.91
C VAL A 133 -9.47 -1.36 -1.96
N ARG A 134 -10.29 -0.31 -1.82
CA ARG A 134 -11.74 -0.41 -1.89
C ARG A 134 -12.20 -0.92 -3.25
N GLU A 135 -11.69 -0.36 -4.34
CA GLU A 135 -12.02 -0.78 -5.70
C GLU A 135 -11.66 -2.25 -5.94
N ARG A 136 -10.46 -2.67 -5.52
CA ARG A 136 -10.04 -4.08 -5.66
C ARG A 136 -10.91 -5.01 -4.83
N ALA A 137 -11.26 -4.62 -3.60
CA ALA A 137 -12.15 -5.40 -2.73
C ALA A 137 -13.55 -5.55 -3.36
N VAL A 138 -14.10 -4.48 -3.96
CA VAL A 138 -15.36 -4.55 -4.70
C VAL A 138 -15.24 -5.48 -5.91
N MET A 139 -14.17 -5.39 -6.70
CA MET A 139 -13.95 -6.33 -7.81
C MET A 139 -13.89 -7.78 -7.34
N ALA A 140 -13.17 -8.04 -6.24
CA ALA A 140 -13.09 -9.37 -5.64
C ALA A 140 -14.46 -9.89 -5.19
N PHE A 141 -15.33 -9.02 -4.66
CA PHE A 141 -16.70 -9.37 -4.29
C PHE A 141 -17.52 -9.86 -5.50
N TYR A 142 -17.39 -9.17 -6.64
CA TYR A 142 -18.03 -9.58 -7.90
C TYR A 142 -17.39 -10.84 -8.51
N GLU A 143 -16.07 -10.96 -8.49
CA GLU A 143 -15.33 -12.15 -8.97
C GLU A 143 -15.74 -13.42 -8.23
N LYS A 144 -15.97 -13.30 -6.91
CA LYS A 144 -16.44 -14.41 -6.06
C LYS A 144 -17.95 -14.67 -6.16
N GLY A 145 -18.70 -13.80 -6.82
CA GLY A 145 -20.13 -13.99 -7.06
C GLY A 145 -21.02 -13.77 -5.82
N LEU A 146 -20.50 -13.14 -4.76
CA LEU A 146 -21.20 -12.99 -3.47
C LEU A 146 -22.46 -12.11 -3.56
N TYR A 147 -22.57 -11.32 -4.62
CA TYR A 147 -23.76 -10.52 -4.98
C TYR A 147 -24.92 -11.35 -5.56
N LYS A 148 -24.69 -12.63 -5.89
CA LYS A 148 -25.70 -13.51 -6.50
C LYS A 148 -26.44 -14.36 -5.47
N THR A 149 -26.15 -14.17 -4.19
CA THR A 149 -26.82 -14.91 -3.12
C THR A 149 -28.31 -14.60 -3.15
N ARG A 150 -29.14 -15.63 -2.96
CA ARG A 150 -30.60 -15.53 -3.07
C ARG A 150 -31.18 -14.47 -2.12
N ASP A 151 -30.56 -14.33 -0.95
CA ASP A 151 -31.01 -13.44 0.12
C ASP A 151 -30.17 -12.16 0.22
N GLU A 152 -29.26 -11.92 -0.75
CA GLU A 152 -28.31 -10.78 -0.72
C GLU A 152 -27.54 -10.71 0.61
N THR A 153 -26.98 -11.86 1.01
CA THR A 153 -26.35 -12.11 2.32
C THR A 153 -24.85 -12.35 2.24
N GLY A 154 -24.23 -12.07 1.09
CA GLY A 154 -22.79 -12.29 0.88
C GLY A 154 -21.92 -11.31 1.68
N ILE A 155 -20.86 -11.82 2.30
CA ILE A 155 -19.86 -11.04 3.03
C ILE A 155 -18.47 -11.40 2.53
N LEU A 156 -17.66 -10.38 2.21
CA LEU A 156 -16.26 -10.52 1.87
C LEU A 156 -15.38 -9.79 2.89
N ILE A 157 -14.49 -10.53 3.52
CA ILE A 157 -13.36 -10.00 4.30
C ILE A 157 -12.15 -9.94 3.37
N PHE A 158 -11.76 -8.73 2.97
CA PHE A 158 -10.63 -8.48 2.09
C PHE A 158 -9.43 -7.97 2.88
N ILE A 159 -8.26 -8.60 2.69
CA ILE A 159 -7.01 -8.24 3.37
C ILE A 159 -5.95 -7.97 2.30
N SER A 160 -5.38 -6.77 2.32
CA SER A 160 -4.29 -6.35 1.44
C SER A 160 -3.00 -6.23 2.22
N LEU A 161 -2.02 -7.09 1.90
CA LEU A 161 -0.80 -7.22 2.70
C LEU A 161 0.14 -6.03 2.53
N LEU A 162 0.39 -5.57 1.30
CA LEU A 162 1.28 -4.44 1.03
C LEU A 162 0.79 -3.15 1.70
N GLU A 163 -0.51 -2.89 1.63
CA GLU A 163 -1.15 -1.68 2.16
C GLU A 163 -1.44 -1.77 3.67
N HIS A 164 -1.29 -2.95 4.28
CA HIS A 164 -1.72 -3.24 5.65
C HIS A 164 -3.17 -2.81 5.93
N LYS A 165 -4.06 -3.00 4.95
CA LYS A 165 -5.47 -2.59 5.01
C LYS A 165 -6.39 -3.81 5.01
N VAL A 166 -7.47 -3.67 5.78
CA VAL A 166 -8.58 -4.62 5.83
C VAL A 166 -9.83 -3.88 5.38
N TRP A 167 -10.60 -4.50 4.49
CA TRP A 167 -11.86 -3.97 4.01
C TRP A 167 -12.93 -5.06 4.09
N ILE A 168 -14.11 -4.74 4.63
CA ILE A 168 -15.21 -5.69 4.76
C ILE A 168 -16.38 -5.20 3.90
N LEU A 169 -16.89 -6.06 3.04
CA LEU A 169 -18.02 -5.78 2.16
C LEU A 169 -19.16 -6.73 2.49
N GLY A 170 -20.31 -6.19 2.89
CA GLY A 170 -21.58 -6.91 2.89
C GLY A 170 -22.38 -6.58 1.64
N ASP A 171 -23.21 -7.51 1.21
CA ASP A 171 -24.24 -7.26 0.20
C ASP A 171 -25.38 -6.40 0.77
N ARG A 172 -26.34 -6.00 -0.08
CA ARG A 172 -27.45 -5.10 0.25
C ARG A 172 -28.31 -5.60 1.40
N GLY A 173 -28.64 -6.90 1.41
CA GLY A 173 -29.46 -7.51 2.45
C GLY A 173 -28.79 -7.44 3.83
N ILE A 174 -27.47 -7.60 3.90
CA ILE A 174 -26.72 -7.43 5.16
C ILE A 174 -26.58 -5.95 5.54
N ASN A 175 -26.22 -5.09 4.61
CA ASN A 175 -26.03 -3.66 4.89
C ASN A 175 -27.34 -2.96 5.28
N ALA A 176 -28.49 -3.52 4.92
CA ALA A 176 -29.79 -3.03 5.39
C ALA A 176 -30.07 -3.38 6.87
N LYS A 177 -29.44 -4.44 7.38
CA LYS A 177 -29.66 -4.95 8.76
C LYS A 177 -28.58 -4.49 9.74
N ILE A 178 -27.33 -4.37 9.28
CA ILE A 178 -26.16 -4.09 10.11
C ILE A 178 -25.72 -2.64 9.95
N ALA A 179 -25.45 -1.95 11.07
CA ALA A 179 -24.97 -0.58 11.07
C ALA A 179 -23.54 -0.45 10.52
N PRO A 180 -23.18 0.64 9.82
CA PRO A 180 -21.82 0.86 9.31
C PRO A 180 -20.72 0.78 10.38
N ASP A 181 -21.00 1.28 11.59
CA ASP A 181 -20.07 1.28 12.73
C ASP A 181 -19.61 -0.13 13.13
N PHE A 182 -20.45 -1.16 12.90
CA PHE A 182 -20.09 -2.54 13.16
C PHE A 182 -18.93 -2.98 12.26
N TRP A 183 -19.01 -2.68 10.97
CA TRP A 183 -17.97 -3.06 10.01
C TRP A 183 -16.65 -2.38 10.30
N GLU A 184 -16.68 -1.09 10.66
CA GLU A 184 -15.49 -0.35 11.05
C GLU A 184 -14.83 -0.96 12.29
N LYS A 185 -15.63 -1.37 13.28
CA LYS A 185 -15.14 -2.02 14.50
C LYS A 185 -14.48 -3.37 14.19
N ILE A 186 -15.11 -4.24 13.40
CA ILE A 186 -14.54 -5.54 13.04
C ILE A 186 -13.27 -5.36 12.20
N ALA A 187 -13.26 -4.42 11.25
CA ALA A 187 -12.08 -4.12 10.45
C ALA A 187 -10.92 -3.61 11.32
N ALA A 188 -11.19 -2.75 12.31
CA ALA A 188 -10.19 -2.24 13.25
C ALA A 188 -9.62 -3.36 14.14
N GLU A 189 -10.48 -4.23 14.67
CA GLU A 189 -10.05 -5.38 15.48
C GLU A 189 -9.22 -6.38 14.67
N LEU A 190 -9.64 -6.69 13.44
CA LEU A 190 -8.91 -7.58 12.54
C LEU A 190 -7.55 -6.97 12.16
N SER A 191 -7.51 -5.67 11.85
CA SER A 191 -6.26 -4.94 11.59
C SER A 191 -5.31 -4.96 12.80
N ALA A 192 -5.84 -4.77 14.02
CA ALA A 192 -5.05 -4.85 15.25
C ALA A 192 -4.51 -6.27 15.52
N GLY A 193 -5.31 -7.31 15.24
CA GLY A 193 -4.89 -8.71 15.35
C GLY A 193 -3.80 -9.09 14.36
N ILE A 194 -3.90 -8.58 13.13
CA ILE A 194 -2.86 -8.71 12.10
C ILE A 194 -1.57 -8.02 12.54
N GLY A 195 -1.65 -6.82 13.13
CA GLY A 195 -0.48 -6.11 13.68
C GLY A 195 0.25 -6.88 14.79
N LYS A 196 -0.45 -7.75 15.52
CA LYS A 196 0.12 -8.62 16.57
C LYS A 196 0.64 -9.97 16.06
N LYS A 197 0.59 -10.22 14.75
CA LYS A 197 0.92 -11.51 14.11
C LYS A 197 0.02 -12.68 14.54
N GLU A 198 -1.19 -12.39 15.04
CA GLU A 198 -2.20 -13.40 15.39
C GLU A 198 -3.25 -13.53 14.27
N TYR A 199 -2.81 -13.75 13.03
CA TYR A 199 -3.64 -13.62 11.82
C TYR A 199 -4.85 -14.56 11.83
N GLY A 200 -4.66 -15.86 12.01
CA GLY A 200 -5.74 -16.84 11.93
C GLY A 200 -6.77 -16.64 13.04
N LYS A 201 -6.31 -16.32 14.25
CA LYS A 201 -7.19 -16.07 15.40
C LYS A 201 -8.03 -14.81 15.18
N ALA A 202 -7.43 -13.73 14.68
CA ALA A 202 -8.14 -12.49 14.37
C ALA A 202 -9.20 -12.71 13.27
N ALA A 203 -8.85 -13.46 12.21
CA ALA A 203 -9.79 -13.82 11.16
C ALA A 203 -10.97 -14.65 11.69
N CYS A 204 -10.70 -15.70 12.47
CA CYS A 204 -11.74 -16.51 13.11
C CYS A 204 -12.66 -15.66 14.00
N GLN A 205 -12.10 -14.75 14.81
CA GLN A 205 -12.89 -13.86 15.66
C GLN A 205 -13.79 -12.93 14.84
N ALA A 206 -13.29 -12.37 13.73
CA ALA A 206 -14.09 -11.55 12.83
C ALA A 206 -15.24 -12.34 12.21
N ILE A 207 -14.98 -13.58 11.76
CA ILE A 207 -16.00 -14.47 11.19
C ILE A 207 -17.07 -14.82 12.22
N THR A 208 -16.68 -15.20 13.43
CA THR A 208 -17.63 -15.53 14.51
C THR A 208 -18.55 -14.35 14.82
N LYS A 209 -18.00 -13.13 14.95
CA LYS A 209 -18.79 -11.92 15.20
C LYS A 209 -19.73 -11.60 14.04
N CYS A 210 -19.30 -11.80 12.80
CA CYS A 210 -20.19 -11.66 11.65
C CYS A 210 -21.34 -12.67 11.74
N GLY A 211 -21.08 -13.93 12.08
CA GLY A 211 -22.12 -14.94 12.25
C GLY A 211 -23.11 -14.61 13.37
N GLU A 212 -22.63 -14.12 14.52
CA GLU A 212 -23.46 -13.74 15.67
C GLU A 212 -24.42 -12.59 15.35
N GLU A 213 -23.99 -11.59 14.57
CA GLU A 213 -24.82 -10.43 14.19
C GLU A 213 -25.85 -10.76 13.10
N LEU A 214 -25.67 -11.89 12.40
CA LEU A 214 -26.52 -12.34 11.30
C LEU A 214 -27.60 -13.35 11.72
N SER A 215 -27.46 -13.93 12.92
CA SER A 215 -28.38 -14.91 13.51
C SER A 215 -29.63 -14.25 14.08
#